data_AF-A0A822Y042-F1
#
_entry.id   AF-A0A822Y042-F1
#
_cell.length_a   1.000
_cell.length_b   1.000
_cell.length_c   1.000
_cell.angle_alpha   90.00
_cell.angle_beta   90.00
_cell.angle_gamma   90.00
#
_symmetry.space_group_name_H-M   'P 1'
#
loop_
_entity.id
_entity.type
_entity.pdbx_description
1 polymer ?
#
loop_
_entity_poly.entity_id
_entity_poly.type
_entity_poly.pdbx_seq_one_letter_code
_entity_poly.pdbx_strand_id
1 'polypeptide(L)'
;MEVKNACLGTIHILSTMLDRIPLVSGGVIHALLALTFEKETLKKSLATLGNMVVALMGKKAMENEAMVPGTFIEIMVGEDKPKCQELIAYILVILAHQSSKQREKMAQLGIVPILLEVALLWNPLA
;
A
#
# COMPACT_ATOMS: atom_id res chain seq x y z
N MET A 1 -1.37 23.07 -2.50
CA MET A 1 -1.70 21.85 -3.27
C MET A 1 -0.55 21.43 -4.19
N GLU A 2 0.04 22.37 -4.95
CA GLU A 2 1.13 22.10 -5.89
C GLU A 2 2.41 21.53 -5.25
N VAL A 3 2.91 22.14 -4.17
CA VAL A 3 4.16 21.68 -3.50
C VAL A 3 4.05 20.23 -3.04
N LYS A 4 2.90 19.85 -2.45
CA LYS A 4 2.63 18.48 -2.00
C LYS A 4 2.67 17.47 -3.17
N ASN A 5 2.01 17.80 -4.27
CA ASN A 5 1.98 16.95 -5.46
C ASN A 5 3.36 16.85 -6.13
N ALA A 6 4.15 17.93 -6.12
CA ALA A 6 5.52 17.93 -6.57
C ALA A 6 6.41 17.04 -5.68
N CYS A 7 6.33 17.20 -4.36
CA CYS A 7 7.06 16.37 -3.40
C CYS A 7 6.70 14.88 -3.56
N LEU A 8 5.42 14.54 -3.65
CA LEU A 8 4.98 13.16 -3.89
C LEU A 8 5.49 12.64 -5.24
N GLY A 9 5.55 13.49 -6.27
CA GLY A 9 6.17 13.16 -7.56
C GLY A 9 7.65 12.83 -7.43
N THR A 10 8.42 13.65 -6.71
CA THR A 10 9.84 13.40 -6.45
C THR A 10 10.04 12.12 -5.64
N ILE A 11 9.27 11.90 -4.57
CA ILE A 11 9.33 10.67 -3.76
C ILE A 11 9.00 9.46 -4.62
N HIS A 12 8.00 9.55 -5.49
CA HIS A 12 7.66 8.46 -6.42
C HIS A 12 8.83 8.11 -7.34
N ILE A 13 9.48 9.11 -7.95
CA ILE A 13 10.66 8.89 -8.81
C ILE A 13 11.80 8.28 -8.01
N LEU A 14 12.11 8.80 -6.82
CA LEU A 14 13.15 8.24 -5.97
C LEU A 14 12.81 6.80 -5.55
N SER A 15 11.52 6.51 -5.34
CA SER A 15 11.06 5.17 -5.00
C SER A 15 11.25 4.18 -6.15
N THR A 16 11.50 4.58 -7.40
CA THR A 16 11.80 3.62 -8.48
C THR A 16 13.29 3.30 -8.60
N MET A 17 14.17 4.08 -7.98
CA MET A 17 15.64 3.90 -8.02
C MET A 17 16.09 2.71 -7.14
N LEU A 18 17.27 2.13 -7.38
CA LEU A 18 17.69 0.89 -6.68
C LEU A 18 18.04 1.12 -5.20
N ASP A 19 18.57 2.30 -4.83
CA ASP A 19 19.02 2.63 -3.49
C ASP A 19 17.94 3.41 -2.69
N ARG A 20 16.94 2.67 -2.22
CA ARG A 20 15.73 3.23 -1.55
C ARG A 20 15.89 3.40 -0.03
N ILE A 21 17.06 3.09 0.51
CA ILE A 21 17.33 3.02 1.97
C ILE A 21 17.03 4.34 2.70
N PRO A 22 17.44 5.53 2.20
CA PRO A 22 17.24 6.78 2.92
C PRO A 22 15.76 7.19 3.07
N LEU A 23 14.89 6.70 2.18
CA LEU A 23 13.47 7.05 2.20
C LEU A 23 12.73 6.40 3.38
N VAL A 24 13.14 5.19 3.77
CA VAL A 24 12.40 4.37 4.75
C VAL A 24 12.59 4.87 6.18
N SER A 25 13.73 5.48 6.50
CA SER A 25 14.03 5.98 7.85
C SER A 25 13.27 7.26 8.23
N GLY A 26 12.71 7.99 7.26
CA GLY A 26 12.13 9.33 7.46
C GLY A 26 10.65 9.40 7.77
N GLY A 27 9.99 8.31 8.18
CA GLY A 27 8.53 8.30 8.38
C GLY A 27 7.71 8.43 7.09
N VAL A 28 8.35 8.23 5.93
CA VAL A 28 7.73 8.38 4.60
C VAL A 28 6.56 7.43 4.41
N ILE A 29 6.62 6.20 4.96
CA ILE A 29 5.50 5.25 4.89
C ILE A 29 4.24 5.84 5.54
N HIS A 30 4.36 6.42 6.73
CA HIS A 30 3.26 7.07 7.43
C HIS A 30 2.69 8.24 6.61
N ALA A 31 3.57 9.12 6.10
CA ALA A 31 3.15 10.25 5.29
C ALA A 31 2.43 9.81 4.00
N LEU A 32 2.92 8.77 3.31
CA LEU A 32 2.29 8.22 2.11
C LEU A 32 0.92 7.61 2.40
N LEU A 33 0.76 6.90 3.52
CA LEU A 33 -0.53 6.38 3.95
C LEU A 33 -1.50 7.52 4.34
N ALA A 34 -1.02 8.62 4.93
CA ALA A 34 -1.88 9.78 5.18
C ALA A 34 -2.37 10.40 3.85
N LEU A 35 -1.51 10.41 2.82
CA LEU A 35 -1.85 10.90 1.49
C LEU A 35 -2.80 9.97 0.71
N THR A 36 -3.07 8.74 1.18
CA THR A 36 -4.07 7.88 0.51
C THR A 36 -5.50 8.31 0.78
N PHE A 37 -5.77 9.09 1.84
CA PHE A 37 -7.10 9.60 2.13
C PHE A 37 -7.56 10.72 1.18
N GLU A 38 -6.66 11.23 0.33
CA GLU A 38 -6.97 12.26 -0.65
C GLU A 38 -7.03 11.67 -2.07
N LYS A 39 -8.17 11.84 -2.75
CA LYS A 39 -8.41 11.25 -4.09
C LYS A 39 -7.35 11.63 -5.13
N GLU A 40 -6.81 12.83 -5.07
CA GLU A 40 -5.78 13.33 -6.01
C GLU A 40 -4.43 12.60 -5.84
N THR A 41 -4.07 12.25 -4.60
CA THR A 41 -2.78 11.65 -4.28
C THR A 41 -2.84 10.14 -4.09
N LEU A 42 -4.02 9.56 -3.91
CA LEU A 42 -4.25 8.14 -3.63
C LEU A 42 -3.44 7.21 -4.54
N LYS A 43 -3.68 7.25 -5.85
CA LYS A 43 -3.05 6.32 -6.80
C LYS A 43 -1.51 6.42 -6.77
N LYS A 44 -0.97 7.64 -6.71
CA LYS A 44 0.48 7.87 -6.72
C LYS A 44 1.11 7.48 -5.39
N SER A 45 0.40 7.67 -4.28
CA SER A 45 0.85 7.24 -2.95
C SER A 45 0.88 5.72 -2.85
N LEU A 46 -0.18 5.04 -3.31
CA LEU A 46 -0.21 3.57 -3.39
C LEU A 46 0.87 3.00 -4.30
N ALA A 47 1.12 3.61 -5.47
CA ALA A 47 2.18 3.18 -6.37
C ALA A 47 3.57 3.33 -5.71
N THR A 48 3.80 4.43 -4.99
CA THR A 48 5.04 4.67 -4.24
C THR A 48 5.20 3.66 -3.11
N LEU A 49 4.12 3.36 -2.37
CA LEU A 49 4.12 2.31 -1.34
C LEU A 49 4.44 0.93 -1.97
N GLY A 50 3.83 0.59 -3.11
CA GLY A 50 4.13 -0.63 -3.87
C GLY A 50 5.58 -0.72 -4.33
N ASN A 51 6.21 0.40 -4.67
CA ASN A 51 7.64 0.43 -4.92
C ASN A 51 8.46 0.22 -3.64
N MET A 52 8.03 0.74 -2.49
CA MET A 52 8.81 0.60 -1.26
C MET A 52 8.73 -0.81 -0.66
N VAL A 53 7.59 -1.50 -0.77
CA VAL A 53 7.39 -2.81 -0.13
C VAL A 53 8.32 -3.91 -0.67
N VAL A 54 8.82 -3.78 -1.91
CA VAL A 54 9.75 -4.79 -2.48
C VAL A 54 11.16 -4.72 -1.89
N ALA A 55 11.53 -3.61 -1.26
CA ALA A 55 12.81 -3.49 -0.56
C ALA A 55 12.66 -4.00 0.89
N LEU A 56 13.64 -4.75 1.39
CA LEU A 56 13.58 -5.35 2.74
C LEU A 56 13.27 -4.34 3.85
N MET A 57 13.90 -3.15 3.80
CA MET A 57 13.64 -2.10 4.78
C MET A 57 12.22 -1.54 4.64
N GLY A 58 11.76 -1.28 3.41
CA GLY A 58 10.41 -0.77 3.16
C GLY A 58 9.34 -1.76 3.60
N LYS A 59 9.53 -3.05 3.32
CA LYS A 59 8.69 -4.15 3.83
C LYS A 59 8.61 -4.11 5.35
N LYS A 60 9.75 -4.12 6.06
CA LYS A 60 9.78 -4.10 7.52
C LYS A 60 9.13 -2.84 8.11
N ALA A 61 9.33 -1.67 7.50
CA ALA A 61 8.70 -0.44 7.95
C ALA A 61 7.17 -0.51 7.83
N MET A 62 6.64 -1.04 6.73
CA MET A 62 5.21 -1.25 6.55
C MET A 62 4.64 -2.32 7.49
N GLU A 63 5.36 -3.41 7.72
CA GLU A 63 4.94 -4.46 8.67
C GLU A 63 4.74 -3.92 10.09
N ASN A 64 5.50 -2.89 10.46
CA ASN A 64 5.49 -2.24 11.78
C ASN A 64 4.59 -1.00 11.85
N GLU A 65 4.10 -0.49 10.72
CA GLU A 65 3.24 0.69 10.69
C GLU A 65 1.79 0.29 11.04
N ALA A 66 1.26 0.91 12.10
CA ALA A 66 -0.06 0.59 12.63
C ALA A 66 -1.19 1.00 11.68
N MET A 67 -0.97 2.03 10.86
CA MET A 67 -1.97 2.55 9.94
C MET A 67 -2.21 1.63 8.72
N VAL A 68 -1.23 0.80 8.35
CA VAL A 68 -1.28 -0.05 7.13
C VAL A 68 -2.55 -0.90 7.03
N PRO A 69 -2.93 -1.73 8.03
CA PRO A 69 -4.07 -2.63 7.86
C PRO A 69 -5.39 -1.88 7.71
N GLY A 70 -5.63 -0.86 8.55
CA GLY A 70 -6.87 -0.09 8.54
C GLY A 70 -7.04 0.70 7.24
N THR A 71 -5.99 1.42 6.83
CA THR A 71 -5.99 2.18 5.57
C THR A 71 -6.26 1.29 4.36
N PHE A 72 -5.66 0.10 4.32
CA PHE A 72 -5.85 -0.81 3.17
C PHE A 72 -7.26 -1.40 3.12
N ILE A 73 -7.82 -1.77 4.27
CA ILE A 73 -9.22 -2.23 4.36
C ILE A 73 -10.17 -1.13 3.87
N GLU A 74 -10.01 0.10 4.37
CA GLU A 74 -10.86 1.22 4.04
C GLU A 74 -10.85 1.52 2.53
N ILE A 75 -9.66 1.55 1.92
CA ILE A 75 -9.56 1.81 0.48
C ILE A 75 -10.07 0.62 -0.34
N MET A 76 -9.81 -0.63 0.07
CA MET A 76 -10.30 -1.80 -0.67
C MET A 76 -11.83 -1.85 -0.69
N VAL A 77 -12.50 -1.47 0.40
CA VAL A 77 -13.97 -1.47 0.48
C VAL A 77 -14.57 -0.21 -0.14
N GLY A 78 -13.90 0.95 -0.03
CA GLY A 78 -14.46 2.25 -0.41
C GLY A 78 -14.07 2.80 -1.78
N GLU A 79 -13.14 2.18 -2.52
CA GLU A 79 -12.66 2.69 -3.82
C GLU A 79 -13.22 1.89 -5.00
N ASP A 80 -13.91 2.58 -5.90
CA ASP A 80 -14.49 1.98 -7.11
C ASP A 80 -13.46 1.74 -8.22
N LYS A 81 -12.26 2.32 -8.12
CA LYS A 81 -11.20 2.17 -9.12
C LYS A 81 -10.43 0.86 -8.92
N PRO A 82 -10.48 -0.07 -9.89
CA PRO A 82 -9.80 -1.36 -9.76
C PRO A 82 -8.29 -1.20 -9.52
N LYS A 83 -7.66 -0.21 -10.18
CA LYS A 83 -6.20 -0.06 -10.10
C LYS A 83 -5.69 0.26 -8.68
N CYS A 84 -6.49 0.91 -7.84
CA CYS A 84 -6.09 1.21 -6.46
C CYS A 84 -6.14 -0.06 -5.59
N GLN A 85 -7.21 -0.85 -5.70
CA GLN A 85 -7.32 -2.10 -4.95
C GLN A 85 -6.25 -3.12 -5.41
N GLU A 86 -5.83 -3.07 -6.69
CA GLU A 86 -4.78 -3.95 -7.25
C GLU A 86 -3.43 -3.67 -6.60
N LEU A 87 -3.09 -2.39 -6.44
CA LEU A 87 -1.86 -1.96 -5.79
C LEU A 87 -1.85 -2.38 -4.31
N ILE A 88 -3.00 -2.29 -3.63
CA ILE A 88 -3.12 -2.74 -2.24
C ILE A 88 -2.97 -4.25 -2.15
N ALA A 89 -3.66 -5.01 -3.00
CA ALA A 89 -3.53 -6.47 -3.05
C ALA A 89 -2.08 -6.89 -3.30
N TYR A 90 -1.39 -6.23 -4.23
CA TYR A 90 0.03 -6.44 -4.47
C TYR A 90 0.88 -6.21 -3.21
N ILE A 91 0.69 -5.07 -2.52
CA ILE A 91 1.42 -4.77 -1.28
C ILE A 91 1.16 -5.84 -0.22
N LEU A 92 -0.11 -6.22 -0.02
CA LEU A 92 -0.51 -7.25 0.95
C LEU A 92 0.13 -8.60 0.64
N VAL A 93 0.19 -9.00 -0.64
CA VAL A 93 0.87 -10.24 -1.07
C VAL A 93 2.36 -10.21 -0.71
N ILE A 94 3.05 -9.10 -0.95
CA ILE A 94 4.47 -8.97 -0.59
C ILE A 94 4.66 -9.01 0.94
N LEU A 95 3.81 -8.34 1.71
CA LEU A 95 3.83 -8.38 3.18
C LEU A 95 3.59 -9.80 3.73
N ALA A 96 2.65 -10.54 3.13
CA ALA A 96 2.34 -11.93 3.49
C ALA A 96 3.44 -12.92 3.07
N HIS A 97 4.20 -12.60 2.02
CA HIS A 97 5.24 -13.46 1.48
C HIS A 97 6.30 -13.76 2.56
N GLN A 98 6.54 -15.06 2.79
CA GLN A 98 7.49 -15.57 3.80
C GLN A 98 7.26 -15.05 5.23
N SER A 99 6.07 -14.53 5.55
CA SER A 99 5.77 -13.99 6.88
C SER A 99 4.49 -14.59 7.46
N SER A 100 4.62 -15.65 8.26
CA SER A 100 3.46 -16.30 8.90
C SER A 100 2.73 -15.34 9.84
N LYS A 101 3.49 -14.51 10.58
CA LYS A 101 2.95 -13.48 11.47
C LYS A 101 2.05 -12.49 10.72
N GLN A 102 2.46 -12.05 9.52
CA GLN A 102 1.63 -11.13 8.73
C GLN A 102 0.39 -11.83 8.18
N ARG A 103 0.48 -13.09 7.74
CA ARG A 103 -0.70 -13.86 7.32
C ARG A 103 -1.72 -14.03 8.45
N GLU A 104 -1.25 -14.37 9.65
CA GLU A 104 -2.11 -14.48 10.83
C GLU A 104 -2.77 -13.13 11.18
N LYS A 105 -1.99 -12.05 11.21
CA LYS A 105 -2.50 -10.68 11.42
C LYS A 105 -3.57 -10.32 10.37
N MET A 106 -3.34 -10.64 9.10
CA MET A 106 -4.30 -10.39 8.02
C MET A 106 -5.59 -11.20 8.19
N ALA A 107 -5.49 -12.46 8.60
CA ALA A 107 -6.67 -13.28 8.88
C ALA A 107 -7.49 -12.72 10.06
N GLN A 108 -6.83 -12.34 11.16
CA GLN A 108 -7.47 -11.76 12.34
C GLN A 108 -8.16 -10.43 12.04
N LEU A 109 -7.59 -9.61 11.15
CA LEU A 109 -8.13 -8.31 10.75
C LEU A 109 -9.16 -8.39 9.61
N GLY A 110 -9.51 -9.59 9.14
CA GLY A 110 -10.51 -9.76 8.08
C GLY A 110 -10.03 -9.34 6.69
N ILE A 111 -8.72 -9.21 6.45
CA ILE A 111 -8.18 -8.83 5.14
C ILE A 111 -8.40 -9.94 4.10
N VAL A 112 -8.32 -11.20 4.52
CA VAL A 112 -8.48 -12.37 3.63
C VAL A 112 -9.86 -12.39 2.93
N PRO A 113 -11.00 -12.29 3.63
CA PRO A 113 -12.30 -12.26 2.96
C PRO A 113 -12.48 -11.03 2.06
N ILE A 114 -11.93 -9.86 2.43
CA ILE A 114 -11.99 -8.66 1.57
C ILE A 114 -11.24 -8.88 0.25
N LEU A 115 -10.04 -9.47 0.30
CA LEU A 115 -9.29 -9.80 -0.92
C LEU A 115 -10.06 -10.77 -1.82
N LEU A 116 -10.78 -11.72 -1.24
CA LEU A 116 -11.63 -12.65 -1.98
C LEU A 116 -12.82 -11.92 -2.63
N GLU A 117 -13.49 -11.03 -1.91
CA GLU A 117 -14.59 -10.22 -2.42
C GLU A 117 -14.15 -9.36 -3.62
N VAL A 118 -13.05 -8.62 -3.48
CA VAL A 118 -12.50 -7.80 -4.57
C VAL A 118 -12.11 -8.65 -5.78
N ALA A 119 -11.52 -9.82 -5.58
CA ALA A 119 -11.16 -10.73 -6.67
C ALA A 119 -12.39 -11.28 -7.41
N LEU A 120 -13.50 -11.52 -6.72
CA LEU A 120 -14.76 -11.95 -7.31
C LEU A 120 -15.43 -10.83 -8.10
N LEU A 121 -15.46 -9.60 -7.57
CA LEU A 121 -16.03 -8.43 -8.24
C LEU A 121 -15.34 -8.12 -9.58
N TRP A 122 -14.06 -8.45 -9.71
CA TRP A 122 -13.30 -8.21 -10.92
C TRP A 122 -13.33 -9.36 -11.92
N ASN A 123 -13.93 -10.48 -11.53
CA ASN A 123 -14.11 -11.59 -12.43
C ASN A 123 -15.36 -11.34 -13.29
N PRO A 124 -15.25 -11.19 -14.62
CA PRO A 124 -16.42 -11.06 -15.48
C PRO A 124 -17.34 -12.30 -15.50
N LEU A 125 -16.96 -13.37 -14.80
CA LEU A 125 -17.71 -14.62 -14.65
C LEU A 125 -18.51 -14.71 -13.33
N ALA A 126 -18.44 -13.70 -12.44
CA ALA A 126 -19.20 -13.62 -11.19
C ALA A 126 -20.61 -13.03 -11.38
#